data_AF-A0A952DV84-F1
#
_entry.id   AF-A0A952DV84-F1
#
_cell.length_a   1.000
_cell.length_b   1.000
_cell.length_c   1.000
_cell.angle_alpha   90.00
_cell.angle_beta   90.00
_cell.angle_gamma   90.00
#
_symmetry.space_group_name_H-M   'P 1'
#
loop_
_entity.id
_entity.type
_entity.pdbx_description
1 polymer ?
#
loop_
_entity_poly.entity_id
_entity_poly.type
_entity_poly.pdbx_seq_one_letter_code
_entity_poly.pdbx_strand_id
1 'polypeptide(L)'
;MNKEYNNQQSRNAFGLVEIIVAIAIFATAMIATVSLAIGSLRTVKDNELADTANAVMVGSMEYMKSPAAVPVLNQLTAGRREFAFSVSSEIDTENPNLTTLRQMDQADVIDTCSDSSEYRVVLRDFPDFLVCNQILLQQTAGNSFEIRSIIYYQTSKGISRNEIIGYRNTGGSSQ
;
A
#
# COMPACT_ATOMS: atom_id res chain seq x y z
N MET A 1 -36.00 67.62 -10.89
CA MET A 1 -35.59 66.47 -11.74
C MET A 1 -34.37 65.68 -11.23
N ASN A 2 -33.58 66.16 -10.25
CA ASN A 2 -32.38 65.42 -9.78
C ASN A 2 -32.60 64.38 -8.66
N LYS A 3 -33.81 64.24 -8.09
CA LYS A 3 -34.07 63.29 -6.99
C LYS A 3 -34.41 61.87 -7.45
N GLU A 4 -34.96 61.69 -8.64
CA GLU A 4 -35.33 60.36 -9.16
C GLU A 4 -34.12 59.61 -9.74
N TYR A 5 -33.20 60.32 -10.40
CA TYR A 5 -31.98 59.73 -10.95
C TYR A 5 -31.06 59.11 -9.87
N ASN A 6 -30.90 59.77 -8.72
CA ASN A 6 -30.09 59.26 -7.61
C ASN A 6 -30.68 57.99 -6.96
N ASN A 7 -32.01 57.86 -6.91
CA ASN A 7 -32.65 56.67 -6.33
C ASN A 7 -32.55 55.44 -7.23
N GLN A 8 -32.57 55.64 -8.56
CA GLN A 8 -32.48 54.54 -9.52
C GLN A 8 -31.05 54.01 -9.64
N GLN A 9 -30.06 54.89 -9.57
CA GLN A 9 -28.64 54.52 -9.54
C GLN A 9 -28.25 53.83 -8.21
N SER A 10 -28.81 54.26 -7.09
CA SER A 10 -28.67 53.61 -5.77
C SER A 10 -29.26 52.20 -5.74
N ARG A 11 -30.47 51.99 -6.29
CA ARG A 11 -31.10 50.66 -6.37
C ARG A 11 -30.35 49.69 -7.29
N ASN A 12 -29.84 50.17 -8.42
CA ASN A 12 -29.03 49.35 -9.33
C ASN A 12 -27.67 49.00 -8.72
N ALA A 13 -27.07 49.90 -7.94
CA ALA A 13 -25.82 49.64 -7.22
C ALA A 13 -26.01 48.62 -6.07
N PHE A 14 -27.14 48.67 -5.35
CA PHE A 14 -27.49 47.67 -4.33
C PHE A 14 -27.64 46.26 -4.93
N GLY A 15 -28.33 46.13 -6.06
CA GLY A 15 -28.48 44.83 -6.74
C GLY A 15 -27.16 44.25 -7.26
N LEU A 16 -26.23 45.11 -7.72
CA LEU A 16 -24.92 44.67 -8.19
C LEU A 16 -24.02 44.21 -7.03
N VAL A 17 -24.08 44.88 -5.88
CA VAL A 17 -23.37 44.46 -4.66
C VAL A 17 -23.91 43.12 -4.17
N GLU A 18 -25.22 42.91 -4.20
CA GLU A 18 -25.86 41.66 -3.78
C GLU A 18 -25.43 40.47 -4.64
N ILE A 19 -25.29 40.67 -5.96
CA ILE A 19 -24.74 39.65 -6.88
C ILE A 19 -23.27 39.35 -6.57
N ILE A 20 -22.44 40.37 -6.32
CA ILE A 20 -21.02 40.16 -5.98
C ILE A 20 -20.88 39.36 -4.68
N VAL A 21 -21.66 39.71 -3.66
CA VAL A 21 -21.68 38.99 -2.38
C VAL A 21 -22.16 37.54 -2.58
N ALA A 22 -23.20 37.32 -3.37
CA ALA A 22 -23.68 35.98 -3.70
C ALA A 22 -22.61 35.14 -4.41
N ILE A 23 -21.90 35.71 -5.40
CA ILE A 23 -20.81 35.03 -6.10
C ILE A 23 -19.65 34.71 -5.14
N ALA A 24 -19.29 35.62 -4.24
CA ALA A 24 -18.22 35.40 -3.26
C ALA A 24 -18.58 34.25 -2.28
N ILE A 25 -19.82 34.19 -1.81
CA ILE A 25 -20.31 33.09 -0.97
C ILE A 25 -20.29 31.78 -1.76
N PHE A 26 -20.74 31.79 -3.02
CA PHE A 26 -20.75 30.58 -3.85
C PHE A 26 -19.34 30.07 -4.14
N ALA A 27 -18.38 30.96 -4.42
CA ALA A 27 -16.99 30.62 -4.66
C ALA A 27 -16.33 30.00 -3.42
N THR A 28 -16.55 30.58 -2.24
CA THR A 28 -16.02 30.04 -0.98
C THR A 28 -16.63 28.68 -0.63
N ALA A 29 -17.94 28.50 -0.84
CA ALA A 29 -18.62 27.22 -0.68
C ALA A 29 -18.08 26.14 -1.64
N MET A 30 -17.85 26.50 -2.91
CA MET A 30 -17.22 25.59 -3.88
C MET A 30 -15.82 25.18 -3.43
N ILE A 31 -14.97 26.12 -3.04
CA ILE A 31 -13.59 25.83 -2.59
C ILE A 31 -13.60 24.88 -1.39
N ALA A 32 -14.49 25.13 -0.41
CA ALA A 32 -14.62 24.26 0.76
C ALA A 32 -15.06 22.84 0.37
N THR A 33 -16.04 22.72 -0.51
CA THR A 33 -16.57 21.42 -0.98
C THR A 33 -15.53 20.65 -1.78
N VAL A 34 -14.81 21.31 -2.69
CA VAL A 34 -13.73 20.70 -3.48
C VAL A 34 -12.59 20.26 -2.57
N SER A 35 -12.24 21.05 -1.56
CA SER A 35 -11.18 20.69 -0.60
C SER A 35 -11.54 19.42 0.19
N LEU A 36 -12.79 19.30 0.63
CA LEU A 36 -13.30 18.11 1.31
C LEU A 36 -13.31 16.88 0.38
N ALA A 37 -13.74 17.06 -0.87
CA ALA A 37 -13.75 15.99 -1.86
C ALA A 37 -12.32 15.46 -2.14
N ILE A 38 -11.35 16.36 -2.31
CA ILE A 38 -9.93 15.99 -2.51
C ILE A 38 -9.39 15.24 -1.29
N GLY A 39 -9.70 15.70 -0.07
CA GLY A 39 -9.28 15.02 1.16
C GLY A 39 -9.85 13.60 1.27
N SER A 40 -11.13 13.44 0.93
CA SER A 40 -11.80 12.13 0.90
C SER A 40 -11.16 11.20 -0.14
N LEU A 41 -10.96 11.68 -1.36
CA LEU A 41 -10.33 10.91 -2.44
C LEU A 41 -8.92 10.43 -2.08
N ARG A 42 -8.11 11.26 -1.42
CA ARG A 42 -6.79 10.84 -0.93
C ARG A 42 -6.88 9.70 0.09
N THR A 43 -7.85 9.78 0.99
CA THR A 43 -8.05 8.75 2.01
C THR A 43 -8.50 7.42 1.39
N VAL A 44 -9.41 7.46 0.42
CA VAL A 44 -9.83 6.27 -0.32
C VAL A 44 -8.65 5.63 -1.05
N LYS A 45 -7.86 6.45 -1.77
CA LYS A 45 -6.67 5.96 -2.46
C LYS A 45 -5.66 5.31 -1.50
N ASP A 46 -5.39 5.94 -0.35
CA ASP A 46 -4.47 5.37 0.64
C ASP A 46 -4.97 4.01 1.17
N ASN A 47 -6.29 3.86 1.35
CA ASN A 47 -6.89 2.59 1.76
C ASN A 47 -6.75 1.52 0.67
N GLU A 48 -7.02 1.85 -0.60
CA GLU A 48 -6.85 0.91 -1.72
C GLU A 48 -5.40 0.44 -1.86
N LEU A 49 -4.43 1.34 -1.70
CA LEU A 49 -3.00 1.00 -1.71
C LEU A 49 -2.64 0.10 -0.52
N ALA A 50 -3.20 0.37 0.66
CA ALA A 50 -2.99 -0.47 1.84
C ALA A 50 -3.60 -1.87 1.67
N ASP A 51 -4.80 -1.98 1.10
CA ASP A 51 -5.46 -3.25 0.82
C ASP A 51 -4.67 -4.06 -0.20
N THR A 52 -4.15 -3.40 -1.24
CA THR A 52 -3.29 -4.02 -2.26
C THR A 52 -1.99 -4.54 -1.64
N ALA A 53 -1.31 -3.73 -0.81
CA ALA A 53 -0.12 -4.15 -0.09
C ALA A 53 -0.42 -5.35 0.83
N ASN A 54 -1.53 -5.31 1.57
CA ASN A 54 -1.93 -6.42 2.42
C ASN A 54 -2.23 -7.69 1.63
N ALA A 55 -2.83 -7.59 0.44
CA ALA A 55 -3.06 -8.74 -0.44
C ALA A 55 -1.73 -9.38 -0.89
N VAL A 56 -0.72 -8.58 -1.26
CA VAL A 56 0.64 -9.07 -1.56
C VAL A 56 1.25 -9.78 -0.34
N MET A 57 1.15 -9.17 0.83
CA MET A 57 1.67 -9.74 2.09
C MET A 57 1.03 -11.10 2.39
N VAL A 58 -0.31 -11.19 2.34
CA VAL A 58 -1.05 -12.44 2.59
C VAL A 58 -0.75 -13.48 1.52
N GLY A 59 -0.80 -13.13 0.23
CA GLY A 59 -0.49 -14.07 -0.86
C GLY A 59 0.92 -14.63 -0.76
N SER A 60 1.90 -13.78 -0.43
CA SER A 60 3.28 -14.23 -0.18
C SER A 60 3.39 -15.19 1.00
N MET A 61 2.64 -14.94 2.09
CA MET A 61 2.61 -15.80 3.26
C MET A 61 1.96 -17.15 2.97
N GLU A 62 0.85 -17.16 2.23
CA GLU A 62 0.17 -18.39 1.80
C GLU A 62 1.05 -19.24 0.88
N TYR A 63 1.75 -18.60 -0.05
CA TYR A 63 2.74 -19.28 -0.90
C TYR A 63 3.81 -19.98 -0.06
N MET A 64 4.39 -19.30 0.93
CA MET A 64 5.40 -19.87 1.84
C MET A 64 4.87 -21.02 2.71
N LYS A 65 3.58 -20.97 3.06
CA LYS A 65 2.92 -22.04 3.82
C LYS A 65 2.63 -23.27 2.96
N SER A 66 2.53 -23.13 1.64
CA SER A 66 2.16 -24.22 0.74
C SER A 66 3.27 -25.28 0.57
N PRO A 67 2.98 -26.58 0.77
CA PRO A 67 3.96 -27.66 0.64
C PRO A 67 4.48 -27.92 -0.77
N ALA A 68 3.63 -27.70 -1.78
CA ALA A 68 3.98 -27.94 -3.18
C ALA A 68 4.73 -26.77 -3.83
N ALA A 69 4.58 -25.56 -3.28
CA ALA A 69 5.05 -24.33 -3.90
C ALA A 69 6.50 -23.97 -3.54
N VAL A 70 7.01 -24.39 -2.38
CA VAL A 70 8.37 -24.04 -1.92
C VAL A 70 9.24 -25.27 -1.64
N PRO A 71 9.80 -25.91 -2.68
CA PRO A 71 10.81 -26.96 -2.52
C PRO A 71 12.06 -26.50 -1.76
N VAL A 72 12.33 -25.19 -1.77
CA VAL A 72 13.49 -24.56 -1.14
C VAL A 72 13.53 -24.79 0.38
N LEU A 73 12.37 -24.96 1.05
CA LEU A 73 12.35 -25.26 2.49
C LEU A 73 13.02 -26.61 2.82
N ASN A 74 12.97 -27.56 1.88
CA ASN A 74 13.62 -28.86 2.02
C ASN A 74 15.11 -28.82 1.62
N GLN A 75 15.57 -27.71 1.05
CA GLN A 75 16.94 -27.47 0.58
C GLN A 75 17.69 -26.44 1.44
N LEU A 76 17.06 -25.94 2.51
CA LEU A 76 17.71 -25.03 3.44
C LEU A 76 18.96 -25.70 4.02
N THR A 77 20.09 -25.02 3.89
CA THR A 77 21.39 -25.52 4.34
C THR A 77 21.32 -25.83 5.84
N ALA A 78 21.60 -27.09 6.20
CA ALA A 78 21.60 -27.53 7.60
C ALA A 78 22.49 -26.62 8.46
N GLY A 79 21.89 -26.01 9.49
CA GLY A 79 22.59 -25.14 10.45
C GLY A 79 22.29 -23.64 10.33
N ARG A 80 21.74 -23.16 9.21
CA ARG A 80 21.18 -21.80 9.16
C ARG A 80 19.75 -21.79 9.69
N ARG A 81 19.50 -20.91 10.65
CA ARG A 81 18.20 -20.79 11.33
C ARG A 81 17.35 -19.68 10.78
N GLU A 82 17.92 -18.76 10.00
CA GLU A 82 17.27 -17.56 9.50
C GLU A 82 17.54 -17.39 8.01
N PHE A 83 16.50 -17.05 7.24
CA PHE A 83 16.55 -16.84 5.80
C PHE A 83 15.68 -15.67 5.41
N ALA A 84 16.12 -14.87 4.43
CA ALA A 84 15.28 -13.86 3.80
C ALA A 84 14.95 -14.27 2.36
N PHE A 85 13.73 -13.96 1.93
CA PHE A 85 13.34 -14.05 0.54
C PHE A 85 12.84 -12.69 0.05
N SER A 86 13.21 -12.34 -1.17
CA SER A 86 12.51 -11.30 -1.92
C SER A 86 11.46 -11.91 -2.82
N VAL A 87 10.31 -11.24 -2.89
CA VAL A 87 9.26 -11.52 -3.86
C VAL A 87 9.56 -10.67 -5.09
N SER A 88 10.19 -11.24 -6.11
CA SER A 88 10.57 -10.50 -7.31
C SER A 88 9.70 -10.90 -8.50
N SER A 89 8.70 -10.10 -8.83
CA SER A 89 8.00 -10.13 -10.13
C SER A 89 6.97 -9.00 -10.24
N GLU A 90 6.49 -8.79 -11.46
CA GLU A 90 5.20 -8.15 -11.72
C GLU A 90 4.11 -9.07 -11.15
N ILE A 91 3.45 -8.64 -10.07
CA ILE A 91 2.29 -9.36 -9.53
C ILE A 91 1.06 -8.86 -10.25
N ASP A 92 0.39 -9.76 -10.96
CA ASP A 92 -0.98 -9.57 -11.43
C ASP A 92 -1.91 -9.85 -10.24
N THR A 93 -2.69 -8.84 -9.83
CA THR A 93 -3.60 -8.97 -8.69
C THR A 93 -4.73 -9.96 -8.95
N GLU A 94 -5.02 -10.28 -10.22
CA GLU A 94 -5.99 -11.29 -10.64
C GLU A 94 -5.39 -12.71 -10.71
N ASN A 95 -4.06 -12.83 -10.77
CA ASN A 95 -3.37 -14.12 -10.84
C ASN A 95 -2.08 -14.16 -9.98
N PRO A 96 -2.20 -14.40 -8.67
CA PRO A 96 -1.10 -14.29 -7.70
C PRO A 96 -0.03 -15.40 -7.82
N ASN A 97 -0.16 -16.32 -8.78
CA ASN A 97 0.71 -17.49 -8.93
C ASN A 97 2.12 -17.18 -9.49
N LEU A 98 2.43 -15.92 -9.79
CA LEU A 98 3.70 -15.48 -10.39
C LEU A 98 4.73 -14.99 -9.37
N THR A 99 4.67 -15.46 -8.12
CA THR A 99 5.66 -15.10 -7.10
C THR A 99 6.96 -15.87 -7.35
N THR A 100 8.00 -15.23 -7.91
CA THR A 100 9.34 -15.84 -7.87
C THR A 100 10.03 -15.43 -6.58
N LEU A 101 10.43 -16.43 -5.80
CA LEU A 101 11.19 -16.21 -4.58
C LEU A 101 12.68 -16.27 -4.89
N ARG A 102 13.40 -15.23 -4.47
CA ARG A 102 14.86 -15.26 -4.46
C ARG A 102 15.34 -15.40 -3.02
N GLN A 103 16.00 -16.52 -2.70
CA GLN A 103 16.65 -16.70 -1.40
C GLN A 103 17.82 -15.72 -1.27
N MET A 104 17.96 -15.12 -0.10
CA MET A 104 19.08 -14.25 0.24
C MET A 104 19.90 -14.89 1.37
N ASP A 105 21.22 -14.78 1.26
CA ASP A 105 22.17 -15.39 2.20
C ASP A 105 22.21 -14.70 3.57
N GLN A 106 21.62 -13.52 3.70
CA GLN A 106 21.55 -12.75 4.94
C GLN A 106 20.10 -12.36 5.25
N ALA A 107 19.73 -12.51 6.52
CA ALA A 107 18.41 -12.16 7.05
C ALA A 107 18.35 -10.69 7.52
N ASP A 108 19.14 -9.81 6.90
CA ASP A 108 19.16 -8.40 7.28
C ASP A 108 17.77 -7.82 7.06
N VAL A 109 17.15 -7.36 8.14
CA VAL A 109 15.82 -6.77 8.11
C VAL A 109 15.90 -5.51 7.25
N ILE A 110 15.02 -5.40 6.24
CA ILE A 110 14.94 -4.15 5.51
C ILE A 110 14.28 -3.09 6.40
N ASP A 111 14.97 -1.96 6.53
CA ASP A 111 14.45 -0.80 7.27
C ASP A 111 13.81 0.22 6.33
N THR A 112 14.01 0.09 5.02
CA THR A 112 13.48 1.00 4.00
C THR A 112 13.08 0.27 2.71
N CYS A 113 12.18 0.89 1.95
CA CYS A 113 11.83 0.50 0.59
C CYS A 113 12.27 1.61 -0.37
N SER A 114 12.99 1.25 -1.43
CA SER A 114 13.44 2.17 -2.48
C SER A 114 13.19 1.56 -3.86
N ASP A 115 13.20 2.40 -4.90
CA ASP A 115 12.93 1.95 -6.27
C ASP A 115 13.92 0.89 -6.78
N SER A 116 15.14 0.86 -6.23
CA SER A 116 16.19 -0.10 -6.53
C SER A 116 16.29 -1.25 -5.51
N SER A 117 15.33 -1.34 -4.57
CA SER A 117 15.33 -2.39 -3.55
C SER A 117 15.14 -3.76 -4.20
N GLU A 118 15.93 -4.74 -3.76
CA GLU A 118 15.80 -6.12 -4.22
C GLU A 118 14.50 -6.80 -3.74
N TYR A 119 13.82 -6.17 -2.78
CA TYR A 119 12.54 -6.59 -2.21
C TYR A 119 11.35 -5.87 -2.84
N ARG A 120 11.58 -4.98 -3.82
CA ARG A 120 10.53 -4.24 -4.49
C ARG A 120 9.62 -5.19 -5.26
N VAL A 121 8.32 -5.05 -5.02
CA VAL A 121 7.27 -5.71 -5.76
C VAL A 121 6.72 -4.71 -6.77
N VAL A 122 6.66 -5.09 -8.03
CA VAL A 122 6.05 -4.25 -9.07
C VAL A 122 4.62 -4.74 -9.26
N LEU A 123 3.66 -3.84 -9.13
CA LEU A 123 2.24 -4.14 -9.36
C LEU A 123 1.85 -3.62 -10.73
N ARG A 124 1.29 -4.48 -11.58
CA ARG A 124 0.93 -4.14 -12.95
C ARG A 124 0.00 -2.92 -13.03
N ASP A 125 -1.02 -2.90 -12.17
CA ASP A 125 -2.03 -1.85 -12.13
C ASP A 125 -1.54 -0.58 -11.42
N PHE A 126 -0.42 -0.66 -10.69
CA PHE A 126 0.15 0.43 -9.89
C PHE A 126 1.70 0.44 -9.99
N PRO A 127 2.30 0.68 -11.17
CA PRO A 127 3.75 0.54 -11.37
C PRO A 127 4.57 1.58 -10.58
N ASP A 128 3.99 2.75 -10.33
CA ASP A 128 4.59 3.84 -9.56
C ASP A 128 4.38 3.69 -8.04
N PHE A 129 3.59 2.72 -7.60
CA PHE A 129 3.37 2.48 -6.18
C PHE A 129 4.57 1.73 -5.60
N LEU A 130 5.28 2.41 -4.69
CA LEU A 130 6.42 1.84 -4.02
C LEU A 130 5.97 0.87 -2.94
N VAL A 131 6.19 -0.42 -3.18
CA VAL A 131 5.93 -1.51 -2.24
C VAL A 131 7.10 -2.50 -2.23
N CYS A 132 7.54 -2.89 -1.05
CA CYS A 132 8.59 -3.89 -0.85
C CYS A 132 8.11 -4.95 0.13
N ASN A 133 8.37 -6.22 -0.17
CA ASN A 133 8.00 -7.34 0.66
C ASN A 133 9.21 -8.22 0.95
N GLN A 134 9.52 -8.39 2.24
CA GLN A 134 10.56 -9.29 2.73
C GLN A 134 9.91 -10.42 3.52
N ILE A 135 10.26 -11.66 3.19
CA ILE A 135 9.84 -12.82 3.96
C ILE A 135 11.04 -13.34 4.73
N LEU A 136 10.96 -13.30 6.06
CA LEU A 136 11.92 -13.91 6.96
C LEU A 136 11.41 -15.28 7.40
N LEU A 137 12.27 -16.29 7.37
CA LEU A 137 11.98 -17.59 7.95
C LEU A 137 12.92 -17.88 9.07
N GLN A 138 12.37 -18.30 10.20
CA GLN A 138 13.13 -18.74 11.34
C GLN A 138 12.74 -20.19 11.71
N GLN A 139 13.71 -21.10 11.70
CA GLN A 139 13.47 -22.46 12.19
C GLN A 139 13.30 -22.43 13.71
N THR A 140 12.14 -22.90 14.18
CA THR A 140 11.82 -23.07 15.61
C THR A 140 12.13 -24.51 16.04
N ALA A 141 11.73 -24.93 17.24
CA ALA A 141 12.04 -26.27 17.73
C ALA A 141 11.49 -27.38 16.80
N GLY A 142 12.35 -28.31 16.38
CA GLY A 142 12.01 -29.40 15.46
C GLY A 142 11.96 -28.97 13.99
N ASN A 143 10.99 -29.54 13.25
CA ASN A 143 10.72 -29.26 11.84
C ASN A 143 9.68 -28.12 11.66
N SER A 144 9.64 -27.18 12.60
CA SER A 144 8.70 -26.05 12.56
C SER A 144 9.41 -24.76 12.15
N PHE A 145 8.73 -23.91 11.41
CA PHE A 145 9.22 -22.64 10.89
C PHE A 145 8.26 -21.52 11.28
N GLU A 146 8.79 -20.46 11.88
CA GLU A 146 8.15 -19.15 11.90
C GLU A 146 8.42 -18.49 10.55
N ILE A 147 7.37 -17.96 9.93
CA ILE A 147 7.42 -17.24 8.67
C ILE A 147 6.89 -15.84 8.95
N ARG A 148 7.69 -14.83 8.69
CA ARG A 148 7.35 -13.44 8.94
C ARG A 148 7.42 -12.67 7.63
N SER A 149 6.31 -12.11 7.22
CA SER A 149 6.22 -11.26 6.02
C SER A 149 6.17 -9.82 6.49
N ILE A 150 7.16 -9.03 6.09
CA ILE A 150 7.31 -7.61 6.41
C ILE A 150 7.15 -6.84 5.13
N ILE A 151 6.12 -5.98 5.08
CA ILE A 151 5.83 -5.17 3.91
C ILE A 151 5.98 -3.69 4.23
N TYR A 152 6.66 -2.98 3.34
CA TYR A 152 6.79 -1.52 3.35
C TYR A 152 6.09 -0.97 2.13
N TYR A 153 5.28 0.08 2.29
CA TYR A 153 4.57 0.68 1.18
C TYR A 153 4.34 2.19 1.37
N GLN A 154 4.24 2.91 0.26
CA GLN A 154 4.08 4.37 0.27
C GLN A 154 2.61 4.81 0.35
N THR A 155 2.29 5.63 1.34
CA THR A 155 1.00 6.31 1.48
C THR A 155 1.16 7.81 1.27
N SER A 156 0.06 8.57 1.22
CA SER A 156 0.11 10.04 1.19
C SER A 156 0.81 10.67 2.40
N LYS A 157 0.95 9.92 3.51
CA LYS A 157 1.58 10.36 4.76
C LYS A 157 3.06 9.93 4.89
N GLY A 158 3.57 9.15 3.94
CA GLY A 158 4.92 8.59 3.98
C GLY A 158 4.94 7.07 3.87
N ILE A 159 6.07 6.46 4.22
CA ILE A 159 6.22 5.00 4.21
C ILE A 159 5.55 4.39 5.44
N SER A 160 4.70 3.41 5.20
CA SER A 160 4.06 2.56 6.21
C SER A 160 4.71 1.18 6.23
N ARG A 161 4.72 0.55 7.41
CA ARG A 161 5.24 -0.80 7.63
C ARG A 161 4.16 -1.67 8.25
N ASN A 162 3.84 -2.78 7.60
CA ASN A 162 2.98 -3.83 8.14
C ASN A 162 3.76 -5.14 8.27
N GLU A 163 3.32 -6.00 9.18
CA GLU A 163 3.95 -7.30 9.42
C GLU A 163 2.89 -8.35 9.75
N ILE A 164 3.04 -9.54 9.15
CA ILE A 164 2.27 -10.73 9.50
C ILE A 164 3.23 -11.86 9.85
N ILE A 165 2.91 -12.56 10.93
CA ILE A 165 3.63 -13.76 11.37
C ILE A 165 2.73 -14.97 11.17
N GLY A 166 3.31 -16.02 10.58
CA GLY A 166 2.70 -17.33 10.39
C GLY A 166 3.64 -18.43 10.87
N TYR A 167 3.08 -19.61 11.09
CA TYR A 167 3.84 -20.80 11.47
C TYR A 167 3.54 -21.94 10.52
N ARG A 168 4.55 -22.78 10.28
CA ARG A 168 4.44 -24.00 9.49
C ARG A 168 5.18 -25.12 10.19
N ASN A 169 4.57 -26.30 10.27
CA ASN A 169 5.23 -27.52 10.73
C ASN A 169 5.42 -28.46 9.53
N THR A 170 6.66 -28.82 9.23
CA THR A 170 7.00 -29.80 8.17
C THR A 170 7.13 -31.22 8.72
N GLY A 171 6.96 -31.44 10.02
CA GLY A 171 7.02 -32.74 10.70
C GLY A 171 5.81 -33.66 10.49
N GLY A 172 4.99 -33.45 9.45
CA GLY A 172 3.75 -34.19 9.20
C GLY A 172 3.59 -34.78 7.80
N SER A 173 4.63 -34.79 6.96
CA SER A 173 4.56 -35.40 5.62
C SER A 173 5.22 -36.78 5.60
N SER A 174 4.58 -37.72 6.25
CA SER A 174 4.74 -39.16 5.98
C SER A 174 3.37 -39.80 6.12
N GLN A 175 2.59 -39.72 5.04
CA GLN A 175 1.54 -40.66 4.67
C GLN A 175 1.20 -40.48 3.20
#